data_AF-A0A6M3LCH4-F1
#
_entry.id   AF-A0A6M3LCH4-F1
#
_cell.length_a   1.000
_cell.length_b   1.000
_cell.length_c   1.000
_cell.angle_alpha   90.00
_cell.angle_beta   90.00
_cell.angle_gamma   90.00
#
_symmetry.space_group_name_H-M   'P 1'
#
loop_
_entity.id
_entity.type
_entity.pdbx_description
1 polymer ?
#
loop_
_entity_poly.entity_id
_entity_poly.type
_entity_poly.pdbx_seq_one_letter_code
_entity_poly.pdbx_strand_id
1 'polypeptide(L)'
;MTDPVTDVHIVASKLPSGAATEATLLIVAGDTTSIDGKITACNTGAITGSVTANAGTNLNTSTLVTEVTMAKQLAFNAVTTIMYVDEPDAATTYQGWAVAGTATAAASWMIRRVLKTGTVTSVLWCDGNQNYDNIWNNRAALAYS
;
A
#
# COMPACT_ATOMS: atom_id res chain seq x y z
N MET A 1 69.46 62.01 5.15
CA MET A 1 68.62 61.92 6.36
C MET A 1 67.75 63.16 6.37
N THR A 2 66.44 63.13 6.27
CA THR A 2 65.44 62.09 6.58
C THR A 2 64.19 62.42 5.76
N ASP A 3 63.69 61.46 5.00
CA ASP A 3 62.33 61.52 4.44
C ASP A 3 61.35 61.42 5.62
N PRO A 4 60.41 62.36 5.84
CA PRO A 4 59.49 62.26 6.96
C PRO A 4 58.49 61.13 6.70
N VAL A 5 58.79 59.96 7.26
CA VAL A 5 57.91 58.81 7.27
C VAL A 5 56.72 59.13 8.19
N THR A 6 55.54 59.11 7.54
CA THR A 6 54.23 58.69 8.03
C THR A 6 53.56 59.49 9.13
N ASP A 7 52.41 60.05 8.76
CA ASP A 7 51.21 59.38 9.27
C ASP A 7 50.29 59.14 8.07
N VAL A 8 50.41 57.97 7.43
CA VAL A 8 49.27 57.49 6.64
C VAL A 8 48.23 57.25 7.71
N HIS A 9 47.29 58.18 7.83
CA HIS A 9 46.09 57.97 8.60
C HIS A 9 45.43 56.76 7.93
N ILE A 10 45.77 55.55 8.40
CA ILE A 10 44.99 54.36 8.17
C ILE A 10 43.76 54.61 9.02
N VAL A 11 42.90 55.52 8.54
CA VAL A 11 41.52 55.61 8.98
C VAL A 11 41.04 54.20 8.70
N ALA A 12 40.97 53.36 9.74
CA ALA A 12 40.59 51.96 9.63
C ALA A 12 39.45 51.93 8.63
N SER A 13 39.69 51.42 7.43
CA SER A 13 38.86 51.75 6.27
C SER A 13 37.49 51.25 6.62
N LYS A 14 36.62 52.16 7.07
CA LYS A 14 35.30 51.77 7.56
C LYS A 14 34.70 51.06 6.38
N LEU A 15 34.30 49.80 6.61
CA LEU A 15 33.67 49.00 5.58
C LEU A 15 32.64 49.90 4.87
N PRO A 16 32.63 49.94 3.52
CA PRO A 16 31.77 50.85 2.79
C PRO A 16 30.33 50.69 3.28
N SER A 17 29.53 51.75 3.25
CA SER A 17 28.15 51.70 3.76
C SER A 17 27.38 50.52 3.15
N GLY A 18 26.92 49.59 3.98
CA GLY A 18 26.23 48.37 3.55
C GLY A 18 27.10 47.12 3.38
N ALA A 19 28.43 47.21 3.57
CA ALA A 19 29.27 46.03 3.64
C ALA A 19 28.96 45.22 4.91
N ALA A 20 28.97 43.90 4.74
CA ALA A 20 28.66 42.96 5.80
C ALA A 20 29.69 43.10 6.94
N THR A 21 29.20 43.39 8.13
CA THR A 21 29.97 43.31 9.38
C THR A 21 29.88 41.89 9.95
N GLU A 22 30.77 41.55 10.89
CA GLU A 22 30.74 40.27 11.63
C GLU A 22 29.35 39.97 12.21
N ALA A 23 28.64 41.00 12.69
CA ALA A 23 27.27 40.88 13.19
C ALA A 23 26.26 40.48 12.10
N THR A 24 26.38 41.04 10.88
CA THR A 24 25.48 40.65 9.77
C THR A 24 25.80 39.26 9.21
N LEU A 25 27.07 38.84 9.27
CA LEU A 25 27.48 37.49 8.87
C LEU A 25 27.00 36.43 9.88
N LEU A 26 26.97 36.74 11.18
CA LEU A 26 26.39 35.90 12.23
C LEU A 26 24.89 35.66 12.01
N ILE A 27 24.16 36.67 11.54
CA ILE A 27 22.72 36.55 11.22
C ILE A 27 22.53 35.60 10.03
N VAL A 28 23.30 35.76 8.96
CA VAL A 28 23.23 34.88 7.78
C VAL A 28 23.63 33.43 8.13
N ALA A 29 24.66 33.25 8.96
CA ALA A 29 25.05 31.92 9.46
C ALA A 29 23.96 31.28 10.33
N GLY A 30 23.27 32.07 11.16
CA GLY A 30 22.12 31.61 11.94
C GLY A 30 20.92 31.24 11.07
N ASP A 31 20.61 32.07 10.07
CA ASP A 31 19.50 31.84 9.14
C ASP A 31 19.73 30.59 8.29
N THR A 32 20.95 30.39 7.78
CA THR A 32 21.32 29.20 7.00
C THR A 32 21.29 27.93 7.85
N THR A 33 21.82 27.97 9.08
CA THR A 33 21.73 26.84 10.03
C THR A 33 20.27 26.51 10.38
N SER A 34 19.41 27.53 10.54
CA SER A 34 17.98 27.38 10.80
C SER A 34 17.23 26.77 9.61
N ILE A 35 17.59 27.17 8.39
CA ILE A 35 17.07 26.60 7.14
C ILE A 35 17.52 25.15 6.98
N ASP A 36 18.80 24.85 7.18
CA ASP A 36 19.37 23.50 7.07
C ASP A 36 18.75 22.54 8.10
N GLY A 37 18.52 23.00 9.33
CA GLY A 37 17.81 22.24 10.36
C GLY A 37 16.37 21.90 9.98
N LYS A 38 15.65 22.85 9.34
CA LYS A 38 14.29 22.64 8.83
C LYS A 38 14.25 21.67 7.65
N ILE A 39 15.22 21.74 6.74
CA ILE A 39 15.34 20.83 5.58
C ILE A 39 15.77 19.42 6.02
N THR A 40 16.63 19.32 7.02
CA THR A 40 17.10 18.04 7.57
C THR A 40 15.99 17.31 8.33
N ALA A 41 15.15 18.05 9.07
CA ALA A 41 14.01 17.47 9.80
C ALA A 41 12.96 16.83 8.86
N CYS A 42 12.78 17.35 7.65
CA CYS A 42 11.90 16.73 6.66
C CYS A 42 12.58 15.62 5.83
N ASN A 43 13.92 15.56 5.78
CA ASN A 43 14.64 14.55 5.00
C ASN A 43 15.24 13.38 5.82
N THR A 44 15.13 13.39 7.15
CA THR A 44 15.73 12.33 8.02
C THR A 44 14.68 11.41 8.69
N GLY A 45 13.42 11.44 8.26
CA GLY A 45 12.48 10.35 8.54
C GLY A 45 11.90 10.24 9.97
N ALA A 46 12.01 11.26 10.83
CA ALA A 46 11.20 11.30 12.05
C ALA A 46 10.81 12.73 12.43
N ILE A 47 9.55 13.06 12.17
CA ILE A 47 8.91 14.27 12.66
C ILE A 47 8.22 13.85 13.97
N THR A 48 8.77 14.22 15.13
CA THR A 48 8.28 13.77 16.46
C THR A 48 7.02 14.53 16.93
N GLY A 49 6.30 15.19 16.01
CA GLY A 49 5.05 15.91 16.25
C GLY A 49 4.09 15.73 15.07
N SER A 50 2.83 16.17 15.21
CA SER A 50 1.85 16.03 14.13
C SER A 50 2.27 16.84 12.91
N VAL A 51 2.54 16.14 11.81
CA VAL A 51 2.58 16.75 10.49
C VAL A 51 1.13 17.02 10.10
N THR A 52 0.66 18.25 10.27
CA THR A 52 -0.58 18.67 9.61
C THR A 52 -0.25 18.83 8.13
N ALA A 53 -0.33 17.73 7.39
CA ALA A 53 -0.32 17.78 5.95
C ALA A 53 -1.59 18.53 5.51
N ASN A 54 -1.45 19.80 5.11
CA ASN A 54 -2.47 20.38 4.25
C ASN A 54 -2.51 19.47 3.02
N ALA A 55 -3.68 18.97 2.66
CA ALA A 55 -3.88 17.83 1.74
C ALA A 55 -3.51 18.13 0.27
N GLY A 56 -2.45 18.90 0.02
CA GLY A 56 -2.19 19.56 -1.24
C GLY A 56 -0.79 19.41 -1.83
N THR A 57 0.19 18.73 -1.21
CA THR A 57 1.43 18.27 -1.91
C THR A 57 2.41 17.54 -0.97
N ASN A 58 2.99 16.44 -1.46
CA ASN A 58 4.14 15.69 -0.92
C ASN A 58 3.90 14.71 0.26
N LEU A 59 3.06 13.71 0.02
CA LEU A 59 3.27 12.37 0.56
C LEU A 59 4.00 11.55 -0.51
N ASN A 60 5.24 11.12 -0.23
CA ASN A 60 5.88 10.06 -1.01
C ASN A 60 5.07 8.78 -0.79
N THR A 61 4.18 8.46 -1.73
CA THR A 61 3.23 7.35 -1.68
C THR A 61 3.87 5.96 -1.77
N SER A 62 5.20 5.85 -1.74
CA SER A 62 5.88 4.57 -1.96
C SER A 62 6.08 3.72 -0.70
N THR A 63 6.00 4.25 0.52
CA THR A 63 6.36 3.46 1.74
C THR A 63 5.19 3.18 2.68
N LEU A 64 4.09 3.95 2.63
CA LEU A 64 2.90 3.74 3.46
C LEU A 64 1.85 2.78 2.84
N VAL A 65 2.20 2.15 1.72
CA VAL A 65 1.36 1.18 0.98
C VAL A 65 1.90 -0.26 1.16
N THR A 66 3.02 -0.44 1.88
CA THR A 66 3.89 -1.60 1.66
C THR A 66 3.56 -2.85 2.49
N GLU A 67 2.70 -2.80 3.51
CA GLU A 67 2.34 -4.03 4.25
C GLU A 67 0.85 -4.38 4.14
N VAL A 68 -0.05 -3.44 4.38
CA VAL A 68 -1.49 -3.72 4.31
C VAL A 68 -1.99 -3.83 2.88
N THR A 69 -1.42 -3.08 1.93
CA THR A 69 -1.89 -3.08 0.54
C THR A 69 -1.24 -4.19 -0.28
N MET A 70 0.04 -4.53 -0.07
CA MET A 70 0.66 -5.70 -0.71
C MET A 70 0.11 -7.01 -0.16
N ALA A 71 -0.14 -7.15 1.15
CA ALA A 71 -0.79 -8.36 1.69
C ALA A 71 -2.22 -8.52 1.19
N LYS A 72 -2.98 -7.43 1.03
CA LYS A 72 -4.32 -7.46 0.41
C LYS A 72 -4.27 -7.69 -1.09
N GLN A 73 -3.27 -7.14 -1.80
CA GLN A 73 -3.06 -7.36 -3.23
C GLN A 73 -2.61 -8.79 -3.51
N LEU A 74 -1.70 -9.35 -2.69
CA LEU A 74 -1.30 -10.76 -2.71
C LEU A 74 -2.46 -11.67 -2.31
N ALA A 75 -3.25 -11.33 -1.30
CA ALA A 75 -4.44 -12.09 -0.92
C ALA A 75 -5.51 -12.06 -2.02
N PHE A 76 -5.68 -10.93 -2.71
CA PHE A 76 -6.59 -10.81 -3.85
C PHE A 76 -6.08 -11.59 -5.08
N ASN A 77 -4.76 -11.62 -5.33
CA ASN A 77 -4.15 -12.41 -6.40
C ASN A 77 -3.97 -13.91 -6.05
N ALA A 78 -3.97 -14.29 -4.78
CA ALA A 78 -3.71 -15.66 -4.31
C ALA A 78 -4.99 -16.51 -4.18
N VAL A 79 -6.16 -15.88 -4.11
CA VAL A 79 -7.44 -16.62 -4.14
C VAL A 79 -7.82 -16.85 -5.60
N THR A 80 -7.08 -17.74 -6.27
CA THR A 80 -7.50 -18.32 -7.54
C THR A 80 -8.44 -19.48 -7.25
N THR A 81 -9.75 -19.23 -7.30
CA THR A 81 -10.76 -20.30 -7.29
C THR A 81 -11.07 -20.74 -8.72
N ILE A 82 -11.24 -22.04 -8.90
CA ILE A 82 -11.78 -22.65 -10.12
C ILE A 82 -13.24 -23.00 -9.89
N MET A 83 -14.06 -22.89 -10.93
CA MET A 83 -15.45 -23.30 -10.92
C MET A 83 -15.69 -24.34 -12.00
N TYR A 84 -16.24 -25.49 -11.62
CA TYR A 84 -16.74 -26.49 -12.54
C TYR A 84 -18.26 -26.47 -12.56
N VAL A 85 -18.83 -26.68 -13.76
CA VAL A 85 -20.26 -26.79 -14.00
C VAL A 85 -20.50 -28.06 -14.77
N ASP A 86 -21.49 -28.85 -14.34
CA ASP A 86 -21.95 -30.05 -15.04
C ASP A 86 -23.47 -30.02 -15.17
N GLU A 87 -23.96 -30.23 -16.39
CA GLU A 87 -25.36 -30.18 -16.78
C GLU A 87 -25.74 -31.50 -17.47
N PRO A 88 -25.92 -32.59 -16.70
CA PRO A 88 -26.22 -33.90 -17.29
C PRO A 88 -27.60 -33.92 -17.99
N ASP A 89 -28.49 -33.01 -17.63
CA ASP A 89 -29.81 -32.86 -18.22
C ASP A 89 -30.32 -31.40 -18.06
N ALA A 90 -31.52 -31.12 -18.58
CA ALA A 90 -32.10 -29.78 -18.58
C ALA A 90 -32.65 -29.31 -17.21
N ALA A 91 -32.77 -30.22 -16.24
CA ALA A 91 -33.31 -29.94 -14.91
C ALA A 91 -32.22 -29.86 -13.84
N THR A 92 -31.05 -30.47 -14.07
CA THR A 92 -29.99 -30.62 -13.06
C THR A 92 -28.72 -29.91 -13.49
N THR A 93 -28.23 -29.02 -12.64
CA THR A 93 -26.91 -28.39 -12.77
C THR A 93 -26.11 -28.57 -11.49
N TYR A 94 -24.93 -29.14 -11.58
CA TYR A 94 -23.96 -29.19 -10.48
C TYR A 94 -22.96 -28.05 -10.64
N GLN A 95 -22.68 -27.35 -9.56
CA GLN A 95 -21.67 -26.29 -9.54
C GLN A 95 -20.70 -26.56 -8.38
N GLY A 96 -19.42 -26.55 -8.69
CA GLY A 96 -18.35 -26.84 -7.73
C GLY A 96 -17.29 -25.76 -7.75
N TRP A 97 -16.81 -25.36 -6.58
CA TRP A 97 -15.70 -24.44 -6.42
C TRP A 97 -14.57 -25.11 -5.64
N ALA A 98 -13.34 -24.83 -6.04
CA ALA A 98 -12.14 -25.27 -5.33
C ALA A 98 -10.99 -24.29 -5.58
N VAL A 99 -9.89 -24.44 -4.84
CA VAL A 99 -8.65 -23.72 -5.15
C VAL A 99 -8.10 -24.21 -6.49
N ALA A 100 -7.56 -23.31 -7.32
CA ALA A 100 -6.94 -23.67 -8.58
C ALA A 100 -5.85 -24.74 -8.38
N GLY A 101 -5.84 -25.75 -9.26
CA GLY A 101 -4.96 -26.91 -9.14
C GLY A 101 -5.52 -28.06 -8.30
N THR A 102 -6.66 -27.90 -7.63
CA THR A 102 -7.34 -29.00 -6.92
C THR A 102 -7.77 -30.09 -7.91
N ALA A 103 -7.38 -31.33 -7.64
CA ALA A 103 -7.83 -32.48 -8.42
C ALA A 103 -9.33 -32.73 -8.22
N THR A 104 -10.05 -33.17 -9.25
CA THR A 104 -11.48 -33.50 -9.14
C THR A 104 -11.77 -34.68 -8.21
N ALA A 105 -10.76 -35.50 -7.92
CA ALA A 105 -10.83 -36.61 -6.97
C ALA A 105 -10.52 -36.22 -5.52
N ALA A 106 -10.07 -34.98 -5.26
CA ALA A 106 -9.72 -34.52 -3.91
C ALA A 106 -10.97 -34.07 -3.14
N ALA A 107 -11.00 -34.31 -1.82
CA ALA A 107 -12.04 -33.85 -0.91
C ALA A 107 -11.80 -32.38 -0.52
N SER A 108 -11.87 -31.49 -1.51
CA SER A 108 -11.56 -30.06 -1.35
C SER A 108 -12.45 -29.17 -2.22
N TRP A 109 -13.61 -29.69 -2.60
CA TRP A 109 -14.62 -28.97 -3.38
C TRP A 109 -15.78 -28.58 -2.47
N MET A 110 -16.27 -27.36 -2.68
CA MET A 110 -17.59 -26.95 -2.23
C MET A 110 -18.56 -27.15 -3.40
N ILE A 111 -19.62 -27.94 -3.20
CA ILE A 111 -20.52 -28.35 -4.29
C ILE A 111 -21.97 -27.99 -3.94
N ARG A 112 -22.71 -27.48 -4.93
CA ARG A 112 -24.16 -27.34 -4.86
C ARG A 112 -24.84 -27.91 -6.10
N ARG A 113 -26.09 -28.30 -5.95
CA ARG A 113 -26.99 -28.71 -7.02
C ARG A 113 -28.07 -27.66 -7.20
N VAL A 114 -28.20 -27.15 -8.42
CA VAL A 114 -29.38 -26.43 -8.88
C VAL A 114 -30.29 -27.46 -9.53
N LEU A 115 -31.51 -27.59 -9.02
CA LEU A 115 -32.50 -28.54 -9.53
C LEU A 115 -33.78 -27.79 -9.89
N LYS A 116 -34.30 -28.04 -11.09
CA LYS A 116 -35.54 -27.47 -11.59
C LYS A 116 -36.63 -28.52 -11.65
N THR A 117 -37.70 -28.31 -10.90
CA THR A 117 -38.88 -29.17 -10.85
C THR A 117 -40.11 -28.35 -11.25
N GLY A 118 -40.57 -28.54 -12.49
CA GLY A 118 -41.64 -27.71 -13.06
C GLY A 118 -41.21 -26.24 -13.17
N THR A 119 -41.90 -25.36 -12.45
CA THR A 119 -41.58 -23.93 -12.37
C THR A 119 -40.66 -23.57 -11.20
N VAL A 120 -40.40 -24.51 -10.29
CA VAL A 120 -39.59 -24.28 -9.09
C VAL A 120 -38.13 -24.59 -9.38
N THR A 121 -37.24 -23.70 -8.97
CA THR A 121 -35.79 -23.94 -8.98
C THR A 121 -35.29 -23.93 -7.54
N SER A 122 -34.64 -25.01 -7.13
CA SER A 122 -34.00 -25.16 -5.81
C SER A 122 -32.49 -25.12 -5.95
N VAL A 123 -31.82 -24.51 -4.98
CA VAL A 123 -30.37 -24.54 -4.82
C VAL A 123 -30.07 -25.24 -3.51
N LEU A 124 -29.42 -26.39 -3.58
CA LEU A 124 -29.18 -27.28 -2.45
C LEU A 124 -27.68 -27.48 -2.30
N TRP A 125 -27.16 -27.39 -1.09
CA TRP A 125 -25.74 -27.59 -0.83
C TRP A 125 -25.46 -29.05 -0.53
N CYS A 126 -24.27 -29.52 -0.92
CA CYS A 126 -23.82 -30.83 -0.51
C CYS A 126 -23.73 -30.88 1.02
N ASP A 127 -24.24 -31.96 1.63
CA ASP A 127 -24.28 -32.17 3.08
C ASP A 127 -24.92 -31.01 3.88
N GLY A 128 -25.72 -30.17 3.22
CA GLY A 128 -26.38 -29.01 3.80
C GLY A 128 -25.44 -27.87 4.24
N ASN A 129 -24.21 -27.82 3.74
CA ASN A 129 -23.22 -26.82 4.15
C ASN A 129 -22.30 -26.35 3.00
N GLN A 130 -21.49 -25.32 3.26
CA GLN A 130 -20.59 -24.69 2.27
C GLN A 130 -19.11 -25.08 2.48
N ASN A 131 -18.86 -26.28 3.00
CA ASN A 131 -17.51 -26.72 3.27
C ASN A 131 -16.80 -27.19 1.99
N TYR A 132 -15.47 -27.07 2.00
CA TYR A 132 -14.58 -27.61 0.97
C TYR A 132 -14.07 -28.99 1.38
N ASP A 133 -14.98 -29.94 1.51
CA ASP A 133 -14.72 -31.33 1.96
C ASP A 133 -15.28 -32.38 0.99
N ASN A 134 -15.82 -31.96 -0.16
CA ASN A 134 -16.44 -32.85 -1.13
C ASN A 134 -15.53 -33.19 -2.31
N ILE A 135 -15.86 -34.29 -2.99
CA ILE A 135 -15.14 -34.80 -4.18
C ILE A 135 -15.97 -34.54 -5.43
N TRP A 136 -15.47 -33.73 -6.37
CA TRP A 136 -16.19 -33.39 -7.62
C TRP A 136 -16.57 -34.60 -8.47
N ASN A 137 -15.69 -35.61 -8.56
CA ASN A 137 -15.99 -36.83 -9.32
C ASN A 137 -17.27 -37.53 -8.84
N ASN A 138 -17.64 -37.35 -7.57
CA ASN A 138 -18.82 -37.97 -6.95
C ASN A 138 -20.07 -37.08 -6.99
N ARG A 139 -20.01 -35.89 -7.59
CA ARG A 139 -21.08 -34.86 -7.55
C ARG A 139 -22.51 -35.38 -7.75
N ALA A 140 -22.73 -36.36 -8.62
CA ALA A 140 -24.06 -36.90 -8.89
C ALA A 140 -24.61 -37.80 -7.76
N ALA A 141 -23.72 -38.41 -6.97
CA ALA A 141 -24.06 -39.38 -5.92
C ALA A 141 -24.08 -38.79 -4.50
N LEU A 142 -23.73 -37.51 -4.33
CA LEU A 142 -23.71 -36.84 -3.03
C LEU A 142 -25.12 -36.51 -2.52
N ALA A 143 -25.23 -36.24 -1.22
CA ALA A 143 -26.48 -35.82 -0.58
C ALA A 143 -26.64 -34.30 -0.64
N TYR A 144 -27.86 -33.83 -0.91
CA TYR A 144 -28.16 -32.41 -1.11
C TYR A 144 -29.38 -31.98 -0.31
N SER A 145 -29.25 -30.93 0.50
CA SER A 145 -30.31 -30.35 1.32
C SER A 145 -30.20 -28.84 1.47
#